data_AF-A0AA92NYB0-F1
#
_entry.id   AF-A0AA92NYB0-F1
#
_cell.length_a   1.000
_cell.length_b   1.000
_cell.length_c   1.000
_cell.angle_alpha   90.00
_cell.angle_beta   90.00
_cell.angle_gamma   90.00
#
_symmetry.space_group_name_H-M   'P 1'
#
loop_
_entity.id
_entity.type
_entity.pdbx_description
1 polymer ?
#
loop_
_entity_poly.entity_id
_entity_poly.type
_entity_poly.pdbx_seq_one_letter_code
_entity_poly.pdbx_strand_id
1 'polypeptide(L)'
;MSYVAKTDWKHDDPVTEMDINRWEQGIADAHAELAVLKADVSNLKVRVNTIESTLPDGFVHNNFNDDLSSSSSIKVIRGYYNEAQSRLEV
;
A
#
# COMPACT_ATOMS: atom_id res chain seq x y z
N MET A 1 -24.61 25.20 18.28
CA MET A 1 -25.19 24.89 16.95
C MET A 1 -24.04 24.71 15.97
N SER A 2 -24.06 23.69 15.11
CA SER A 2 -23.06 23.60 14.04
C SER A 2 -23.32 24.71 13.04
N TYR A 3 -22.28 25.42 12.65
CA TYR A 3 -22.38 26.44 11.63
C TYR A 3 -22.71 25.81 10.27
N VAL A 4 -23.64 26.40 9.50
CA VAL A 4 -24.00 25.94 8.15
C VAL A 4 -23.39 26.89 7.12
N ALA A 5 -22.52 26.37 6.26
CA ALA A 5 -21.87 27.15 5.20
C ALA A 5 -22.87 27.66 4.17
N LYS A 6 -22.91 28.98 4.02
CA LYS A 6 -23.48 29.63 2.84
C LYS A 6 -22.50 29.46 1.68
N THR A 7 -22.92 28.72 0.66
CA THR A 7 -22.14 28.45 -0.56
C THR A 7 -22.78 29.02 -1.82
N ASP A 8 -23.96 29.64 -1.69
CA ASP A 8 -24.83 30.08 -2.78
C ASP A 8 -24.92 31.62 -2.89
N TRP A 9 -23.83 32.31 -2.56
CA TRP A 9 -23.72 33.77 -2.52
C TRP A 9 -24.26 34.45 -3.79
N LYS A 10 -25.12 35.44 -3.60
CA LYS A 10 -25.62 36.37 -4.63
C LYS A 10 -24.82 37.67 -4.58
N HIS A 11 -24.88 38.42 -5.67
CA HIS A 11 -24.14 39.68 -5.80
C HIS A 11 -24.54 40.72 -4.73
N ASP A 12 -25.79 40.69 -4.30
CA ASP A 12 -26.41 41.58 -3.31
C ASP A 12 -26.41 41.01 -1.89
N ASP A 13 -25.89 39.80 -1.68
CA ASP A 13 -25.78 39.24 -0.33
C ASP A 13 -24.80 40.09 0.50
N PRO A 14 -25.20 40.55 1.70
CA PRO A 14 -24.31 41.33 2.55
C PRO A 14 -23.16 40.45 3.06
N VAL A 15 -21.93 40.95 2.92
CA VAL A 15 -20.72 40.33 3.48
C VAL A 15 -20.33 41.07 4.75
N THR A 16 -20.21 40.33 5.85
CA THR A 16 -19.78 40.86 7.14
C THR A 16 -18.33 40.52 7.44
N GLU A 17 -17.72 41.20 8.42
CA GLU A 17 -16.39 40.87 8.93
C GLU A 17 -16.32 39.41 9.42
N MET A 18 -17.39 38.90 10.02
CA MET A 18 -17.46 37.52 10.49
C MET A 18 -17.34 36.51 9.35
N ASP A 19 -17.94 36.82 8.19
CA ASP A 19 -17.86 35.97 7.01
C ASP A 19 -16.42 35.93 6.46
N ILE A 20 -15.77 37.09 6.40
CA ILE A 20 -14.39 37.23 5.96
C ILE A 20 -13.43 36.47 6.88
N ASN A 21 -13.50 36.73 8.19
CA ASN A 21 -12.67 36.06 9.19
C ASN A 21 -12.83 34.53 9.11
N ARG A 22 -14.05 34.06 8.85
CA ARG A 22 -14.32 32.64 8.68
C ARG A 22 -13.71 32.06 7.41
N TRP A 23 -13.75 32.79 6.29
CA TRP A 23 -13.08 32.36 5.07
C TRP A 23 -11.57 32.32 5.25
N GLU A 24 -10.98 33.35 5.86
CA GLU A 24 -9.55 33.38 6.17
C GLU A 24 -9.13 32.21 7.05
N GLN A 25 -9.90 31.91 8.10
CA GLN A 25 -9.65 30.73 8.93
C GLN A 25 -9.79 29.43 8.13
N GLY A 26 -10.84 29.28 7.32
CA GLY A 26 -11.03 28.09 6.49
C GLY A 26 -9.92 27.87 5.47
N ILE A 27 -9.37 28.95 4.90
CA ILE A 27 -8.20 28.90 4.02
C ILE A 27 -6.94 28.49 4.81
N ALA A 28 -6.73 29.05 6.00
CA ALA A 28 -5.61 28.70 6.85
C ALA A 28 -5.64 27.22 7.28
N ASP A 29 -6.81 26.73 7.69
CA ASP A 29 -7.04 25.33 8.06
C ASP A 29 -6.77 24.39 6.86
N ALA A 30 -7.30 24.74 5.68
CA ALA A 30 -7.06 23.97 4.46
C ALA A 30 -5.56 23.91 4.09
N HIS A 31 -4.82 25.01 4.27
CA HIS A 31 -3.37 25.01 4.07
C HIS A 31 -2.63 24.12 5.07
N ALA A 32 -3.06 24.09 6.34
CA ALA A 32 -2.47 23.21 7.35
C ALA A 32 -2.71 21.73 7.02
N GLU A 33 -3.95 21.36 6.66
CA GLU A 33 -4.27 19.99 6.22
C GLU A 33 -3.49 19.59 4.96
N LEU A 34 -3.37 20.50 3.99
CA LEU A 34 -2.61 20.25 2.76
C LEU A 34 -1.11 20.03 3.05
N ALA A 35 -0.54 20.75 4.02
CA ALA A 35 0.85 20.56 4.43
C ALA A 35 1.07 19.16 5.05
N VAL A 36 0.15 18.71 5.90
CA VAL A 36 0.18 17.34 6.46
C VAL A 36 0.06 16.30 5.36
N LEU A 37 -0.92 16.44 4.46
CA LEU A 37 -1.12 15.52 3.35
C LEU A 37 0.12 15.43 2.44
N LYS A 38 0.78 16.56 2.17
CA LYS A 38 2.00 16.60 1.38
C LYS A 38 3.15 15.83 2.06
N ALA A 39 3.28 15.94 3.37
CA ALA A 39 4.26 15.18 4.14
C ALA A 39 3.96 13.67 4.09
N ASP A 40 2.70 13.28 4.28
CA ASP A 40 2.27 11.88 4.22
C ASP A 40 2.49 11.25 2.85
N VAL A 41 2.15 11.97 1.77
CA VAL A 41 2.40 11.51 0.40
C VAL A 41 3.90 11.35 0.12
N SER A 42 4.73 12.28 0.61
CA SER A 42 6.19 12.18 0.49
C SER A 42 6.72 10.93 1.22
N ASN A 43 6.24 10.68 2.44
CA ASN A 43 6.61 9.50 3.22
C ASN A 43 6.16 8.21 2.54
N LEU A 44 4.95 8.18 1.98
CA LEU A 44 4.44 7.03 1.24
C LEU A 44 5.29 6.74 0.01
N LYS A 45 5.67 7.78 -0.75
CA LYS A 45 6.56 7.63 -1.91
C LYS A 45 7.90 6.99 -1.53
N VAL A 46 8.51 7.41 -0.41
CA VAL A 46 9.76 6.81 0.09
C VAL A 46 9.57 5.33 0.44
N ARG A 47 8.46 4.98 1.09
CA ARG A 47 8.14 3.59 1.45
C ARG A 47 7.92 2.73 0.21
N VAL A 48 7.19 3.22 -0.79
CA VAL A 48 6.98 2.51 -2.05
C VAL A 48 8.31 2.28 -2.77
N ASN A 49 9.14 3.31 -2.93
CA ASN A 49 10.46 3.17 -3.54
C ASN A 49 11.34 2.14 -2.79
N THR A 50 11.23 2.09 -1.46
CA THR A 50 11.95 1.09 -0.64
C THR A 50 11.41 -0.32 -0.88
N ILE A 51 10.09 -0.49 -0.99
CA ILE A 51 9.48 -1.78 -1.31
C ILE A 51 9.90 -2.22 -2.71
N GLU A 52 9.86 -1.34 -3.69
CA GLU A 52 10.30 -1.60 -5.06
C GLU A 52 11.79 -1.97 -5.13
N SER A 53 12.64 -1.38 -4.29
CA SER A 53 14.07 -1.72 -4.26
C SER A 53 14.40 -2.97 -3.43
N THR A 54 13.54 -3.34 -2.47
CA THR A 54 13.77 -4.49 -1.58
C THR A 54 13.07 -5.76 -2.04
N LEU A 55 11.94 -5.67 -2.74
CA LEU A 55 11.35 -6.80 -3.42
C LEU A 55 12.17 -7.06 -4.69
N PRO A 56 12.97 -8.14 -4.76
CA PRO A 56 13.72 -8.44 -5.97
C PRO A 56 12.74 -8.60 -7.13
N ASP A 57 13.07 -7.99 -8.27
CA ASP A 57 12.34 -8.07 -9.55
C ASP A 57 11.62 -9.42 -9.70
N GLY A 58 10.33 -9.51 -9.43
CA GLY A 58 9.57 -10.77 -9.59
C GLY A 58 10.14 -12.02 -8.90
N PHE A 59 10.88 -11.88 -7.79
CA PHE A 59 11.52 -13.00 -7.08
C PHE A 59 12.54 -13.80 -7.91
N VAL A 60 13.14 -13.25 -8.98
CA VAL A 60 14.06 -14.04 -9.85
C VAL A 60 15.25 -14.63 -9.09
N HIS A 61 15.64 -14.01 -7.97
CA HIS A 61 16.79 -14.40 -7.14
C HIS A 61 16.39 -15.09 -5.83
N ASN A 62 15.12 -15.48 -5.66
CA ASN A 62 14.76 -16.31 -4.53
C ASN A 62 15.45 -17.67 -4.67
N ASN A 63 16.43 -17.91 -3.81
CA ASN A 63 17.11 -19.19 -3.76
C ASN A 63 16.34 -20.14 -2.83
N PHE A 64 15.35 -20.85 -3.37
CA PHE A 64 14.68 -21.93 -2.67
C PHE A 64 15.60 -23.16 -2.63
N ASN A 65 16.52 -23.19 -1.68
CA ASN A 65 17.32 -24.38 -1.42
C ASN A 65 16.50 -25.35 -0.57
N ASP A 66 16.27 -26.54 -1.11
CA ASP A 66 15.78 -27.68 -0.34
C ASP A 66 16.93 -28.69 -0.15
N ASP A 67 17.03 -29.25 1.05
CA ASP A 67 18.02 -30.27 1.35
C ASP A 67 17.43 -31.65 1.03
N LEU A 68 17.83 -32.20 -0.11
CA LEU A 68 17.41 -33.54 -0.58
C LEU A 68 18.35 -34.65 -0.10
N SER A 69 19.18 -34.41 0.92
CA SER A 69 20.03 -35.43 1.53
C SER A 69 19.24 -36.57 2.20
N SER A 70 17.96 -36.33 2.50
CA SER A 70 17.04 -37.33 3.04
C SER A 70 15.70 -37.33 2.30
N SER A 71 15.03 -38.48 2.30
CA SER A 71 13.70 -38.62 1.70
C SER A 71 12.57 -38.10 2.60
N SER A 72 12.86 -37.61 3.80
CA SER A 72 11.83 -37.19 4.76
C SER A 72 10.96 -36.04 4.26
N SER A 73 11.52 -35.19 3.39
CA SER A 73 10.85 -34.02 2.82
C SER A 73 10.15 -34.34 1.48
N ILE A 74 10.36 -35.54 0.92
CA ILE A 74 9.88 -35.94 -0.41
C ILE A 74 8.62 -36.78 -0.28
N LYS A 75 7.53 -36.34 -0.92
CA LYS A 75 6.29 -37.11 -1.02
C LYS A 75 6.09 -37.64 -2.44
N VAL A 76 6.10 -38.97 -2.61
CA VAL A 76 5.72 -39.61 -3.87
C VAL A 76 4.19 -39.58 -3.99
N ILE A 77 3.67 -38.93 -5.05
CA ILE A 77 2.23 -38.75 -5.26
C ILE A 77 1.66 -39.82 -6.22
N ARG A 78 2.52 -40.41 -7.08
CA ARG A 78 2.19 -41.46 -8.05
C ARG A 78 3.43 -42.29 -8.41
N GLY A 79 3.23 -43.56 -8.73
CA GLY A 79 4.28 -44.50 -9.17
C GLY A 79 4.04 -45.92 -8.66
N TYR A 80 4.81 -46.88 -9.18
CA TYR A 80 4.88 -48.24 -8.65
C TYR A 80 6.35 -48.66 -8.45
N TYR A 81 6.58 -49.60 -7.54
CA TYR A 81 7.92 -50.15 -7.29
C TYR A 81 8.16 -51.33 -8.23
N ASN A 82 9.20 -51.23 -9.07
CA ASN A 82 9.63 -52.33 -9.93
C ASN A 82 10.63 -53.21 -9.18
N GLU A 83 10.18 -54.36 -8.68
CA GLU A 83 11.01 -55.29 -7.92
C GLU A 83 12.17 -55.86 -8.73
N ALA A 84 11.96 -56.14 -10.03
CA ALA A 84 12.97 -56.73 -10.90
C ALA A 84 14.18 -55.81 -11.14
N GLN A 85 13.97 -54.49 -11.01
CA GLN A 85 15.01 -53.47 -11.22
C GLN A 85 15.35 -52.68 -9.96
N SER A 86 14.71 -53.02 -8.82
CA SER A 86 14.91 -52.39 -7.52
C SER A 86 14.82 -50.87 -7.55
N ARG A 87 13.89 -50.31 -8.32
CA ARG A 87 13.66 -48.86 -8.42
C ARG A 87 12.19 -48.48 -8.47
N LEU A 88 11.90 -47.24 -8.09
CA LEU A 88 10.62 -46.59 -8.36
C LEU A 88 10.53 -46.18 -9.84
N GLU A 89 9.40 -46.49 -10.47
CA GLU A 89 9.06 -46.07 -11.83
C GLU A 89 7.83 -45.16 -11.78
N VAL A 90 7.79 -44.18 -12.69
CA VAL A 90 6.75 -43.12 -12.76
C VAL A 90 5.93 -43.29 -14.02
#